data_AF-A0A7W2GS63-F1
#
_entry.id   AF-A0A7W2GS63-F1
#
_cell.length_a   1.000
_cell.length_b   1.000
_cell.length_c   1.000
_cell.angle_alpha   90.00
_cell.angle_beta   90.00
_cell.angle_gamma   90.00
#
_symmetry.space_group_name_H-M   'P 1'
#
loop_
_entity.id
_entity.type
_entity.pdbx_description
1 polymer ?
#
loop_
_entity_poly.entity_id
_entity_poly.type
_entity_poly.pdbx_seq_one_letter_code
_entity_poly.pdbx_strand_id
1 'polypeptide(L)'
;MNGPDLKIPDDYRSRESVHYFDDVAFLDGDVIHQPEVYDAADYLLKAGGRRTIIDIGCGNGRKLKKVGAERHIGIDFGPNIDFCRKYYGTWGEWHEQDLTQPDCVQWAELADHTALVVCADVVEHLLDPTPLLALLAACYQRGAQVLTSTPDRVRGRDHKGPPPNPSHIREWALDEYTALLKAVGLPSVFAGYTINNSQAREPKTIVTLHDRMMDELTKNRTEAKPSARPLAILAAYNEADIIRDTITDWLDQGCDVHCLDNWSTDKTGEILDKLHRVHGDRVTVERFPPDESVPHGEWKAILARKATIAASHPGRWIIHSDADELRRAPFPGMTIAQALDIARQSGANRVHFNLINFRPTDELPYQPGTLKRHFSFFEFGTLPGHFLQAKAWIQGEGAVDLVSSGGHIAKFQHAKDFVYRFLLKHYPIRSAAHGQKKVLHERVSRWSPEEMAKGWHRQYEVLAADPSFIWDPAFLFAYDSDFWADHGLAILTDLPERRSRQGLTVARGR
;
A
#
# COMPACT_ATOMS: atom_id res chain seq x y z
N MET A 1 38.09 6.35 -20.30
CA MET A 1 37.22 5.41 -19.57
C MET A 1 35.81 5.88 -19.84
N ASN A 2 34.96 5.03 -20.45
CA ASN A 2 33.54 5.38 -20.59
C ASN A 2 33.00 5.57 -19.17
N GLY A 3 32.31 6.69 -18.93
CA GLY A 3 31.67 6.94 -17.64
C GLY A 3 30.67 5.85 -17.27
N PRO A 4 30.17 5.84 -16.02
CA PRO A 4 29.14 4.89 -15.60
C PRO A 4 27.96 4.93 -16.57
N ASP A 5 27.42 3.75 -16.91
CA ASP A 5 26.18 3.67 -17.69
C ASP A 5 25.01 4.11 -16.78
N LEU A 6 24.67 5.39 -16.87
CA LEU A 6 23.62 6.03 -16.06
C LEU A 6 22.20 5.63 -16.46
N LYS A 7 22.04 4.74 -17.45
CA LYS A 7 20.75 4.26 -17.98
C LYS A 7 19.82 5.37 -18.46
N ILE A 8 20.39 6.49 -18.91
CA ILE A 8 19.71 7.61 -19.56
C ILE A 8 20.00 7.55 -21.07
N PRO A 9 19.10 8.03 -21.95
CA PRO A 9 19.33 8.09 -23.39
C PRO A 9 20.58 8.88 -23.79
N ASP A 10 21.27 8.43 -24.83
CA ASP A 10 22.49 9.06 -25.34
C ASP A 10 22.31 10.53 -25.77
N ASP A 11 21.08 10.93 -26.13
CA ASP A 11 20.73 12.28 -26.56
C ASP A 11 20.29 13.21 -25.42
N TYR A 12 20.34 12.75 -24.17
CA TYR A 12 20.10 13.55 -22.97
C TYR A 12 21.27 14.48 -22.64
N ARG A 13 20.97 15.72 -22.26
CA ARG A 13 21.94 16.76 -21.90
C ARG A 13 21.95 17.00 -20.40
N SER A 14 22.99 16.49 -19.73
CA SER A 14 23.27 16.83 -18.33
C SER A 14 23.91 18.23 -18.22
N ARG A 15 23.80 18.86 -17.05
CA ARG A 15 24.66 20.01 -16.72
C ARG A 15 26.11 19.55 -16.49
N GLU A 16 27.06 20.44 -16.74
CA GLU A 16 28.50 20.19 -16.55
C GLU A 16 29.05 20.77 -15.24
N SER A 17 28.28 21.63 -14.57
CA SER A 17 28.70 22.32 -13.35
C SER A 17 27.63 22.20 -12.25
N VAL A 18 28.08 22.02 -11.02
CA VAL A 18 27.23 21.96 -9.83
C VAL A 18 26.86 23.36 -9.37
N HIS A 19 25.57 23.60 -9.13
CA HIS A 19 25.10 24.70 -8.32
C HIS A 19 24.66 24.14 -6.97
N TYR A 20 25.51 24.29 -5.95
CA TYR A 20 25.25 23.75 -4.61
C TYR A 20 23.94 24.31 -4.05
N PHE A 21 23.10 23.41 -3.54
CA PHE A 21 21.83 23.77 -2.93
C PHE A 21 22.01 23.86 -1.41
N ASP A 22 21.83 25.06 -0.87
CA ASP A 22 21.92 25.31 0.58
C ASP A 22 20.53 25.20 1.22
N ASP A 23 20.28 24.07 1.88
CA ASP A 23 19.00 23.78 2.56
C ASP A 23 18.79 24.62 3.82
N VAL A 24 19.85 25.23 4.38
CA VAL A 24 19.76 25.99 5.63
C VAL A 24 18.78 27.16 5.49
N ALA A 25 18.76 27.81 4.31
CA ALA A 25 17.85 28.91 4.00
C ALA A 25 16.36 28.53 4.05
N PHE A 26 16.04 27.23 3.99
CA PHE A 26 14.67 26.71 3.89
C PHE A 26 14.19 25.98 5.15
N LEU A 27 14.93 26.08 6.27
CA LEU A 27 14.55 25.46 7.54
C LEU A 27 13.13 25.82 7.98
N ASP A 28 12.78 27.11 7.89
CA ASP A 28 11.46 27.64 8.26
C ASP A 28 10.54 27.82 7.03
N GLY A 29 10.93 27.27 5.87
CA GLY A 29 10.12 27.35 4.66
C GLY A 29 8.77 26.64 4.81
N ASP A 30 7.73 27.26 4.24
CA ASP A 30 6.36 26.72 4.20
C ASP A 30 6.21 25.51 3.25
N VAL A 31 7.14 25.37 2.31
CA VAL A 31 7.20 24.26 1.36
C VAL A 31 8.16 23.20 1.90
N ILE A 32 7.67 21.98 2.02
CA ILE A 32 8.48 20.81 2.36
C ILE A 32 8.56 19.95 1.11
N HIS A 33 9.77 19.75 0.60
CA HIS A 33 10.03 18.90 -0.56
C HIS A 33 9.99 17.41 -0.19
N GLN A 34 9.38 16.62 -1.07
CA GLN A 34 9.22 15.17 -0.98
C GLN A 34 8.77 14.63 0.39
N PRO A 35 7.73 15.22 1.03
CA PRO A 35 7.42 14.97 2.44
C PRO A 35 6.98 13.52 2.70
N GLU A 36 6.28 12.90 1.75
CA GLU A 36 5.73 11.55 1.92
C GLU A 36 6.79 10.44 1.87
N VAL A 37 8.02 10.74 1.43
CA VAL A 37 9.16 9.82 1.53
C VAL A 37 9.49 9.55 3.00
N TYR A 38 9.48 10.59 3.84
CA TYR A 38 9.77 10.45 5.27
C TYR A 38 8.58 9.91 6.07
N ASP A 39 7.33 10.19 5.64
CA ASP A 39 6.16 9.53 6.20
C ASP A 39 6.18 8.02 5.91
N ALA A 40 6.55 7.62 4.68
CA ALA A 40 6.73 6.22 4.32
C ALA A 40 7.89 5.58 5.11
N ALA A 41 9.02 6.29 5.28
CA ALA A 41 10.14 5.81 6.09
C ALA A 41 9.72 5.57 7.56
N ASP A 42 8.95 6.48 8.16
CA ASP A 42 8.42 6.31 9.52
C ASP A 42 7.50 5.09 9.66
N TYR A 43 6.61 4.87 8.69
CA TYR A 43 5.79 3.67 8.65
C TYR A 43 6.65 2.40 8.53
N LEU A 44 7.55 2.35 7.56
CA LEU A 44 8.37 1.18 7.24
C LEU A 44 9.32 0.81 8.38
N LEU A 45 9.87 1.81 9.08
CA LEU A 45 10.70 1.61 10.25
C LEU A 45 9.91 0.90 11.36
N LYS A 46 8.72 1.42 11.69
CA LYS A 46 7.84 0.86 12.72
C LYS A 46 7.31 -0.53 12.33
N ALA A 47 6.80 -0.67 11.11
CA ALA A 47 6.23 -1.91 10.60
C ALA A 47 7.27 -3.03 10.49
N GLY A 48 8.52 -2.68 10.19
CA GLY A 48 9.64 -3.62 10.13
C GLY A 48 10.33 -3.89 11.46
N GLY A 49 9.94 -3.23 12.56
CA GLY A 49 10.64 -3.32 13.84
C GLY A 49 12.10 -2.82 13.78
N ARG A 50 12.38 -1.91 12.85
CA ARG A 50 13.68 -1.27 12.67
C ARG A 50 13.85 -0.15 13.69
N ARG A 51 15.09 0.12 14.09
CA ARG A 51 15.41 1.02 15.21
C ARG A 51 16.26 2.21 14.79
N THR A 52 16.97 2.07 13.68
CA THR A 52 17.91 3.09 13.18
C THR A 52 17.37 3.67 11.87
N ILE A 53 17.41 4.99 11.74
CA ILE A 53 17.29 5.67 10.45
C ILE A 53 18.59 6.37 10.08
N ILE A 54 19.02 6.16 8.83
CA ILE A 54 20.19 6.81 8.22
C ILE A 54 19.69 7.64 7.05
N ASP A 55 19.91 8.94 7.08
CA ASP A 55 19.56 9.87 6.02
C ASP A 55 20.83 10.29 5.28
N ILE A 56 21.00 9.80 4.05
CA ILE A 56 22.14 10.08 3.19
C ILE A 56 21.78 11.25 2.29
N GLY A 57 22.49 12.38 2.47
CA GLY A 57 22.08 13.69 1.97
C GLY A 57 20.99 14.29 2.85
N CYS A 58 21.21 14.34 4.17
CA CYS A 58 20.19 14.75 5.13
C CYS A 58 19.80 16.25 5.07
N GLY A 59 20.54 17.05 4.30
CA GLY A 59 20.38 18.49 4.20
C GLY A 59 20.44 19.13 5.58
N ASN A 60 19.49 20.01 5.87
CA ASN A 60 19.36 20.67 7.17
C ASN A 60 18.79 19.77 8.29
N GLY A 61 18.50 18.47 8.06
CA GLY A 61 18.01 17.52 9.08
C GLY A 61 16.53 17.67 9.48
N ARG A 62 15.79 18.65 8.94
CA ARG A 62 14.38 18.93 9.29
C ARG A 62 13.45 17.75 9.02
N LYS A 63 13.65 17.04 7.90
CA LYS A 63 12.81 15.90 7.49
C LYS A 63 13.10 14.67 8.35
N LEU A 64 14.38 14.38 8.62
CA LEU A 64 14.83 13.30 9.49
C LEU A 64 14.20 13.34 10.89
N LYS A 65 14.07 14.55 11.47
CA LYS A 65 13.47 14.76 12.80
C LYS A 65 12.01 14.29 12.94
N LYS A 66 11.30 14.12 11.82
CA LYS A 66 9.89 13.68 11.84
C LYS A 66 9.72 12.17 11.97
N VAL A 67 10.80 11.40 11.78
CA VAL A 67 10.76 9.94 11.83
C VAL A 67 10.95 9.46 13.27
N GLY A 68 10.06 8.59 13.74
CA GLY A 68 10.11 8.02 15.09
C GLY A 68 11.05 6.82 15.18
N ALA A 69 12.36 7.05 15.12
CA ALA A 69 13.42 6.05 15.32
C ALA A 69 14.05 6.15 16.72
N GLU A 70 14.77 5.11 17.15
CA GLU A 70 15.58 5.14 18.38
C GLU A 70 16.94 5.82 18.14
N ARG A 71 17.49 5.64 16.94
CA ARG A 71 18.78 6.21 16.52
C ARG A 71 18.63 6.93 15.19
N HIS A 72 19.09 8.19 15.13
CA HIS A 72 19.03 9.05 13.96
C HIS A 72 20.43 9.43 13.51
N ILE A 73 20.75 9.14 12.26
CA ILE A 73 22.05 9.40 11.66
C ILE A 73 21.82 10.22 10.40
N GLY A 74 22.43 11.41 10.34
CA GLY A 74 22.47 12.25 9.15
C GLY A 74 23.88 12.27 8.56
N ILE A 75 23.97 12.07 7.26
CA ILE A 75 25.22 12.14 6.50
C ILE A 75 25.05 13.21 5.42
N ASP A 76 25.84 14.26 5.47
CA ASP A 76 25.86 15.35 4.49
C ASP A 76 27.23 16.05 4.51
N PHE A 77 27.41 17.18 3.85
CA PHE A 77 28.70 17.90 3.88
C PHE A 77 28.54 19.42 4.00
N GLY A 78 29.61 20.08 4.44
CA GLY A 78 29.67 21.54 4.45
C GLY A 78 28.60 22.23 5.31
N PRO A 79 27.98 23.33 4.83
CA PRO A 79 27.06 24.14 5.63
C PRO A 79 25.87 23.37 6.21
N ASN A 80 25.37 22.36 5.50
CA ASN A 80 24.23 21.55 5.93
C ASN A 80 24.54 20.78 7.21
N ILE A 81 25.65 20.03 7.23
CA ILE A 81 26.01 19.20 8.38
C ILE A 81 26.49 20.05 9.57
N ASP A 82 27.17 21.17 9.30
CA ASP A 82 27.55 22.14 10.32
C ASP A 82 26.31 22.77 10.99
N PHE A 83 25.28 23.06 10.20
CA PHE A 83 23.99 23.50 10.70
C PHE A 83 23.36 22.42 11.61
N CYS A 84 23.31 21.16 11.18
CA CYS A 84 22.74 20.08 12.00
C CYS A 84 23.46 19.92 13.34
N ARG A 85 24.81 19.93 13.33
CA ARG A 85 25.64 19.90 14.55
C ARG A 85 25.35 21.06 15.48
N LYS A 86 25.18 22.28 14.94
CA LYS A 86 24.91 23.48 15.72
C LYS A 86 23.48 23.53 16.27
N TYR A 87 22.49 23.17 15.45
CA TYR A 87 21.08 23.35 15.75
C TYR A 87 20.49 22.17 16.53
N TYR A 88 20.81 20.94 16.15
CA TYR A 88 20.31 19.73 16.82
C TYR A 88 21.30 19.18 17.85
N GLY A 89 22.59 19.50 17.75
CA GLY A 89 23.60 18.99 18.68
C GLY A 89 23.62 17.46 18.71
N THR A 90 23.75 16.91 19.91
CA THR A 90 23.79 15.45 20.15
C THR A 90 22.43 14.77 20.11
N TRP A 91 21.36 15.46 19.67
CA TRP A 91 20.05 14.81 19.45
C TRP A 91 20.13 13.76 18.32
N GLY A 92 21.00 13.99 17.33
CA GLY A 92 21.29 13.05 16.26
C GLY A 92 22.81 12.86 16.08
N GLU A 93 23.19 11.87 15.29
CA GLU A 93 24.56 11.62 14.87
C GLU A 93 24.78 12.28 13.49
N TRP A 94 25.72 13.22 13.40
CA TRP A 94 25.90 14.09 12.23
C TRP A 94 27.29 13.92 11.63
N HIS A 95 27.36 13.18 10.53
CA HIS A 95 28.61 12.83 9.87
C HIS A 95 28.83 13.64 8.60
N GLU A 96 30.05 14.15 8.44
CA GLU A 96 30.43 14.91 7.27
C GLU A 96 31.05 14.00 6.22
N GLN A 97 30.47 14.01 5.03
CA GLN A 97 30.93 13.21 3.90
C GLN A 97 30.48 13.83 2.58
N ASP A 98 31.44 14.12 1.70
CA ASP A 98 31.15 14.39 0.30
C ASP A 98 30.79 13.06 -0.40
N LEU A 99 29.54 12.98 -0.88
CA LEU A 99 28.96 11.79 -1.52
C LEU A 99 29.48 11.55 -2.95
N THR A 100 30.32 12.46 -3.47
CA THR A 100 31.06 12.27 -4.74
C THR A 100 32.42 11.59 -4.54
N GLN A 101 32.84 11.37 -3.29
CA GLN A 101 34.10 10.71 -2.98
C GLN A 101 33.90 9.21 -2.78
N PRO A 102 34.76 8.33 -3.35
CA PRO A 102 34.65 6.88 -3.19
C PRO A 102 34.68 6.36 -1.74
N ASP A 103 35.30 7.10 -0.82
CA ASP A 103 35.38 6.73 0.59
C ASP A 103 34.03 6.81 1.32
N CYS A 104 33.02 7.48 0.75
CA CYS A 104 31.67 7.53 1.34
C CYS A 104 31.06 6.14 1.60
N VAL A 105 31.48 5.11 0.84
CA VAL A 105 31.03 3.73 1.01
C VAL A 105 31.31 3.19 2.42
N GLN A 106 32.30 3.74 3.14
CA GLN A 106 32.60 3.34 4.53
C GLN A 106 31.39 3.50 5.46
N TRP A 107 30.50 4.48 5.18
CA TRP A 107 29.32 4.72 6.01
C TRP A 107 28.28 3.60 5.95
N ALA A 108 28.39 2.68 4.98
CA ALA A 108 27.59 1.46 4.96
C ALA A 108 27.80 0.62 6.23
N GLU A 109 28.92 0.77 6.95
CA GLU A 109 29.15 0.09 8.23
C GLU A 109 28.12 0.44 9.31
N LEU A 110 27.45 1.58 9.20
CA LEU A 110 26.36 1.97 10.10
C LEU A 110 25.04 1.25 9.78
N ALA A 111 24.93 0.65 8.60
CA ALA A 111 23.74 -0.02 8.10
C ALA A 111 23.75 -1.52 8.43
N ASP A 112 22.63 -2.00 8.97
CA ASP A 112 22.36 -3.42 9.20
C ASP A 112 20.86 -3.72 9.02
N HIS A 113 20.44 -4.95 9.33
CA HIS A 113 19.04 -5.38 9.27
C HIS A 113 18.06 -4.58 10.15
N THR A 114 18.56 -3.79 11.10
CA THR A 114 17.77 -2.92 11.98
C THR A 114 17.67 -1.48 11.45
N ALA A 115 18.36 -1.17 10.36
CA ALA A 115 18.40 0.15 9.75
C ALA A 115 17.41 0.30 8.58
N LEU A 116 16.85 1.50 8.47
CA LEU A 116 16.23 2.02 7.27
C LEU A 116 17.09 3.19 6.76
N VAL A 117 17.50 3.12 5.50
CA VAL A 117 18.27 4.17 4.83
C VAL A 117 17.33 4.97 3.94
N VAL A 118 17.35 6.30 4.08
CA VAL A 118 16.69 7.24 3.17
C VAL A 118 17.77 7.96 2.38
N CYS A 119 17.58 8.09 1.06
CA CYS A 119 18.36 8.98 0.21
C CYS A 119 17.41 9.69 -0.73
N ALA A 120 17.02 10.91 -0.36
CA ALA A 120 15.90 11.60 -0.96
C ALA A 120 16.32 12.98 -1.47
N ASP A 121 16.16 13.23 -2.78
CA ASP A 121 16.49 14.51 -3.43
C ASP A 121 18.01 14.78 -3.44
N VAL A 122 18.80 13.81 -3.93
CA VAL A 122 20.28 13.83 -3.83
C VAL A 122 20.96 13.48 -5.15
N VAL A 123 20.59 12.35 -5.76
CA VAL A 123 21.32 11.75 -6.89
C VAL A 123 21.37 12.66 -8.12
N GLU A 124 20.33 13.47 -8.33
CA GLU A 124 20.20 14.46 -9.39
C GLU A 124 21.17 15.64 -9.25
N HIS A 125 21.72 15.88 -8.06
CA HIS A 125 22.66 16.98 -7.79
C HIS A 125 24.12 16.60 -8.07
N LEU A 126 24.41 15.31 -8.26
CA LEU A 126 25.79 14.80 -8.37
C LEU A 126 26.26 14.75 -9.83
N LEU A 127 27.46 15.28 -10.10
CA LEU A 127 28.11 15.11 -11.41
C LEU A 127 28.41 13.64 -11.69
N ASP A 128 29.00 12.94 -10.73
CA ASP A 128 29.18 11.49 -10.76
C ASP A 128 28.47 10.85 -9.56
N PRO A 129 27.32 10.17 -9.76
CA PRO A 129 26.59 9.53 -8.69
C PRO A 129 27.16 8.15 -8.31
N THR A 130 28.22 7.66 -8.96
CA THR A 130 28.74 6.30 -8.76
C THR A 130 29.07 5.98 -7.29
N PRO A 131 29.77 6.85 -6.53
CA PRO A 131 30.07 6.57 -5.13
C PRO A 131 28.83 6.46 -4.25
N LEU A 132 27.87 7.39 -4.41
CA LEU A 132 26.57 7.32 -3.73
C LEU A 132 25.83 6.02 -4.03
N LEU A 133 25.76 5.62 -5.30
CA LEU A 133 25.10 4.38 -5.70
C LEU A 133 25.78 3.13 -5.08
N ALA A 134 27.11 3.13 -4.99
CA ALA A 134 27.87 2.08 -4.33
C ALA A 134 27.59 2.03 -2.81
N LEU A 135 27.49 3.19 -2.15
CA LEU A 135 27.11 3.29 -0.75
C LEU A 135 25.70 2.71 -0.51
N LEU A 136 24.71 3.11 -1.31
CA LEU A 136 23.33 2.60 -1.19
C LEU A 136 23.26 1.08 -1.41
N ALA A 137 23.96 0.57 -2.42
CA ALA A 137 24.07 -0.86 -2.66
C ALA A 137 24.73 -1.59 -1.49
N ALA A 138 25.80 -1.03 -0.91
CA ALA A 138 26.48 -1.62 0.25
C ALA A 138 25.58 -1.66 1.50
N CYS A 139 24.81 -0.59 1.77
CA CYS A 139 23.80 -0.57 2.83
C CYS A 139 22.76 -1.68 2.66
N TYR A 140 22.21 -1.83 1.45
CA TYR A 140 21.28 -2.89 1.11
C TYR A 140 21.88 -4.29 1.29
N GLN A 141 23.14 -4.49 0.87
CA GLN A 141 23.82 -5.77 1.04
C GLN A 141 24.01 -6.14 2.51
N ARG A 142 24.16 -5.16 3.40
CA ARG A 142 24.22 -5.36 4.87
C ARG A 142 22.85 -5.61 5.52
N GLY A 143 21.77 -5.61 4.73
CA GLY A 143 20.42 -5.96 5.17
C GLY A 143 19.54 -4.77 5.50
N ALA A 144 20.03 -3.53 5.34
CA ALA A 144 19.18 -2.36 5.52
C ALA A 144 18.08 -2.30 4.46
N GLN A 145 16.93 -1.79 4.85
CA GLN A 145 15.91 -1.39 3.88
C GLN A 145 16.28 -0.02 3.35
N VAL A 146 16.25 0.18 2.04
CA VAL A 146 16.66 1.44 1.41
C VAL A 146 15.46 2.06 0.70
N LEU A 147 15.20 3.34 0.95
CA LEU A 147 14.21 4.15 0.28
C LEU A 147 14.95 5.27 -0.44
N THR A 148 14.79 5.37 -1.76
CA THR A 148 15.38 6.46 -2.53
C THR A 148 14.32 7.27 -3.24
N SER A 149 14.61 8.54 -3.50
CA SER A 149 13.76 9.37 -4.34
C SER A 149 14.54 10.44 -5.08
N THR A 150 14.01 10.79 -6.24
CA THR A 150 14.55 11.83 -7.13
C THR A 150 13.40 12.41 -7.95
N PRO A 151 13.44 13.68 -8.36
CA PRO A 151 12.48 14.22 -9.32
C PRO A 151 12.40 13.36 -10.57
N ASP A 152 11.19 12.98 -10.98
CA ASP A 152 11.00 12.37 -12.29
C ASP A 152 11.31 13.40 -13.36
N ARG A 153 11.76 12.93 -14.52
CA ARG A 153 11.81 13.70 -15.76
C ARG A 153 10.38 13.96 -16.30
N VAL A 154 9.63 14.71 -15.48
CA VAL A 154 8.28 15.31 -15.61
C VAL A 154 7.24 14.45 -16.36
N ARG A 155 7.27 13.14 -16.12
CA ARG A 155 6.37 12.06 -16.57
C ARG A 155 6.46 11.70 -18.06
N GLY A 156 7.59 11.96 -18.73
CA GLY A 156 7.81 11.51 -20.10
C GLY A 156 9.24 11.68 -20.63
N ARG A 157 9.64 10.86 -21.60
CA ARG A 157 11.01 10.86 -22.15
C ARG A 157 11.33 12.04 -23.09
N ASP A 158 10.39 12.94 -23.32
CA ASP A 158 10.52 14.02 -24.30
C ASP A 158 11.45 15.15 -23.83
N HIS A 159 11.58 15.34 -22.52
CA HIS A 159 12.52 16.32 -21.97
C HIS A 159 13.95 15.76 -22.06
N LYS A 160 14.82 16.42 -22.85
CA LYS A 160 16.21 15.97 -23.08
C LYS A 160 17.24 16.71 -22.23
N GLY A 161 16.80 17.30 -21.13
CA GLY A 161 17.66 18.09 -20.23
C GLY A 161 18.17 19.41 -20.84
N PRO A 162 18.91 20.21 -20.05
CA PRO A 162 19.10 20.02 -18.62
C PRO A 162 17.81 20.30 -17.83
N PRO A 163 17.68 19.79 -16.59
CA PRO A 163 16.49 20.04 -15.76
C PRO A 163 16.16 21.53 -15.57
N PRO A 164 14.89 21.94 -15.43
CA PRO A 164 14.54 23.33 -15.15
C PRO A 164 15.14 23.87 -13.85
N ASN A 165 15.29 23.04 -12.82
CA ASN A 165 15.98 23.42 -11.60
C ASN A 165 17.49 23.58 -11.87
N PRO A 166 18.08 24.77 -11.65
CA PRO A 166 19.51 24.99 -11.89
C PRO A 166 20.43 24.15 -11.01
N SER A 167 19.96 23.68 -9.86
CA SER A 167 20.72 22.82 -8.96
C SER A 167 20.72 21.34 -9.36
N HIS A 168 19.87 20.91 -10.29
CA HIS A 168 19.87 19.54 -10.78
C HIS A 168 20.80 19.40 -11.99
N ILE A 169 21.72 18.44 -11.92
CA ILE A 169 22.59 18.02 -13.01
C ILE A 169 21.80 17.24 -14.06
N ARG A 170 20.96 16.29 -13.60
CA ARG A 170 20.16 15.42 -14.47
C ARG A 170 18.95 14.82 -13.77
N GLU A 171 17.94 14.45 -14.54
CA GLU A 171 16.72 13.78 -14.06
C GLU A 171 16.47 12.52 -14.90
N TRP A 172 15.99 11.45 -14.25
CA TRP A 172 15.69 10.17 -14.88
C TRP A 172 14.17 10.04 -15.09
N ALA A 173 13.77 9.26 -16.10
CA ALA A 173 12.43 8.66 -16.08
C ALA A 173 12.40 7.48 -15.10
N LEU A 174 11.21 7.12 -14.59
CA LEU A 174 11.03 6.03 -13.62
C LEU A 174 11.73 4.71 -14.00
N ASP A 175 11.62 4.29 -15.26
CA ASP A 175 12.19 3.02 -15.73
C ASP A 175 13.72 3.10 -15.91
N GLU A 176 14.24 4.25 -16.32
CA GLU A 176 15.67 4.56 -16.39
C GLU A 176 16.31 4.51 -15.00
N TYR A 177 15.69 5.18 -14.02
CA TYR A 177 16.17 5.17 -12.64
C TYR A 177 16.11 3.77 -12.04
N THR A 178 15.01 3.04 -12.26
CA THR A 178 14.88 1.65 -11.82
C THR A 178 15.94 0.75 -12.46
N ALA A 179 16.25 0.93 -13.74
CA ALA A 179 17.30 0.20 -14.43
C ALA A 179 18.70 0.53 -13.90
N LEU A 180 18.97 1.80 -13.57
CA LEU A 180 20.22 2.25 -12.95
C LEU A 180 20.44 1.57 -11.60
N LEU A 181 19.46 1.66 -10.70
CA LEU A 181 19.55 1.04 -9.37
C LEU A 181 19.73 -0.48 -9.46
N LYS A 182 19.00 -1.14 -10.37
CA LYS A 182 19.17 -2.58 -10.61
C LYS A 182 20.58 -2.92 -11.12
N ALA A 183 21.15 -2.11 -12.01
CA ALA A 183 22.47 -2.35 -12.59
C ALA A 183 23.61 -2.27 -11.56
N VAL A 184 23.44 -1.45 -10.51
CA VAL A 184 24.41 -1.34 -9.40
C VAL A 184 24.15 -2.33 -8.25
N GLY A 185 23.24 -3.29 -8.44
CA GLY A 185 22.94 -4.31 -7.44
C GLY A 185 21.94 -3.88 -6.36
N LEU A 186 21.12 -2.87 -6.65
CA LEU A 186 20.06 -2.35 -5.78
C LEU A 186 18.67 -2.53 -6.45
N PRO A 187 18.17 -3.77 -6.62
CA PRO A 187 16.86 -4.00 -7.22
C PRO A 187 15.74 -3.47 -6.32
N SER A 188 14.66 -2.96 -6.92
CA SER A 188 13.51 -2.43 -6.19
C SER A 188 12.45 -3.50 -5.99
N VAL A 189 11.85 -3.52 -4.79
CA VAL A 189 10.61 -4.25 -4.51
C VAL A 189 9.38 -3.43 -4.92
N PHE A 190 9.56 -2.11 -4.99
CA PHE A 190 8.60 -1.16 -5.49
C PHE A 190 9.31 0.02 -6.15
N ALA A 191 8.79 0.48 -7.28
CA ALA A 191 9.19 1.72 -7.93
C ALA A 191 7.92 2.40 -8.48
N GLY A 192 7.79 3.69 -8.20
CA GLY A 192 6.63 4.47 -8.62
C GLY A 192 6.81 5.94 -8.25
N TYR A 193 5.71 6.61 -7.96
CA TYR A 193 5.67 8.05 -7.72
C TYR A 193 5.18 8.40 -6.33
N THR A 194 5.60 9.58 -5.88
CA THR A 194 5.06 10.31 -4.74
C THR A 194 4.99 11.80 -5.06
N ILE A 195 4.44 12.57 -4.14
CA ILE A 195 4.26 14.00 -4.31
C ILE A 195 5.59 14.78 -4.25
N ASN A 196 5.71 15.81 -5.09
CA ASN A 196 6.90 16.66 -5.17
C ASN A 196 7.13 17.52 -3.92
N ASN A 197 6.07 18.12 -3.37
CA ASN A 197 6.16 18.93 -2.17
C ASN A 197 4.80 19.05 -1.44
N SER A 198 4.82 19.62 -0.24
CA SER A 198 3.65 19.77 0.64
C SER A 198 2.56 20.72 0.13
N GLN A 199 2.85 21.58 -0.86
CA GLN A 199 1.90 22.57 -1.39
C GLN A 199 1.31 22.14 -2.74
N ALA A 200 2.15 21.98 -3.77
CA ALA A 200 1.72 21.58 -5.12
C ALA A 200 1.20 20.14 -5.15
N ARG A 201 1.80 19.25 -4.35
CA ARG A 201 1.40 17.85 -4.18
C ARG A 201 1.25 17.05 -5.50
N GLU A 202 2.02 17.40 -6.52
CA GLU A 202 1.96 16.74 -7.82
C GLU A 202 2.78 15.44 -7.79
N PRO A 203 2.29 14.32 -8.37
CA PRO A 203 3.00 13.04 -8.40
C PRO A 203 4.16 13.08 -9.41
N LYS A 204 5.21 13.84 -9.10
CA LYS A 204 6.37 14.11 -9.97
C LYS A 204 7.70 13.67 -9.37
N THR A 205 7.68 12.94 -8.25
CA THR A 205 8.89 12.42 -7.60
C THR A 205 8.90 10.91 -7.75
N ILE A 206 9.95 10.36 -8.36
CA ILE A 206 10.21 8.93 -8.35
C ILE A 206 10.54 8.53 -6.90
N VAL A 207 9.97 7.42 -6.46
CA VAL A 207 10.32 6.78 -5.20
C VAL A 207 10.52 5.29 -5.42
N THR A 208 11.62 4.75 -4.89
CA THR A 208 11.96 3.33 -4.98
C THR A 208 12.25 2.77 -3.60
N LEU A 209 11.72 1.58 -3.35
CA LEU A 209 11.92 0.82 -2.13
C LEU A 209 12.72 -0.44 -2.43
N HIS A 210 13.71 -0.71 -1.60
CA HIS A 210 14.63 -1.83 -1.73
C HIS A 210 14.68 -2.60 -0.42
N ASP A 211 14.33 -3.88 -0.47
CA ASP A 211 14.34 -4.76 0.69
C ASP A 211 14.89 -6.12 0.26
N ARG A 212 16.07 -6.45 0.79
CA ARG A 212 16.84 -7.63 0.36
C ARG A 212 16.09 -8.93 0.64
N MET A 213 15.49 -9.04 1.82
CA MET A 213 14.72 -10.23 2.19
C MET A 213 13.55 -10.42 1.22
N MET A 214 12.86 -9.34 0.87
CA MET A 214 11.72 -9.39 -0.05
C MET A 214 12.14 -9.69 -1.49
N ASP A 215 13.23 -9.12 -1.97
CA ASP A 215 13.81 -9.44 -3.28
C ASP A 215 14.16 -10.93 -3.39
N GLU A 216 14.83 -11.49 -2.37
CA GLU A 216 15.17 -12.92 -2.31
C GLU A 216 13.91 -13.80 -2.25
N LEU A 217 12.91 -13.44 -1.44
CA LEU A 217 11.66 -14.21 -1.32
C LEU A 217 10.79 -14.14 -2.58
N THR A 218 10.80 -13.02 -3.30
CA THR A 218 9.99 -12.83 -4.51
C THR A 218 10.61 -13.49 -5.74
N LYS A 219 11.94 -13.42 -5.91
CA LYS A 219 12.67 -14.09 -7.01
C LYS A 219 12.46 -15.61 -7.02
N ASN A 220 12.38 -16.22 -5.84
CA ASN A 220 12.29 -17.67 -5.70
C ASN A 220 10.87 -18.24 -5.91
N ARG A 221 9.88 -17.42 -6.33
CA ARG A 221 8.44 -17.76 -6.19
C ARG A 221 7.57 -17.70 -7.44
N THR A 222 8.18 -17.61 -8.61
CA THR A 222 7.48 -17.94 -9.86
C THR A 222 7.13 -19.44 -9.97
N GLU A 223 7.69 -20.32 -9.12
CA GLU A 223 7.54 -21.79 -9.28
C GLU A 223 7.05 -22.57 -8.03
N ALA A 224 7.15 -22.03 -6.81
CA ALA A 224 6.79 -22.76 -5.59
C ALA A 224 5.28 -22.63 -5.23
N LYS A 225 4.56 -23.75 -5.17
CA LYS A 225 3.17 -23.81 -4.68
C LYS A 225 3.13 -23.61 -3.15
N PRO A 226 2.22 -22.78 -2.60
CA PRO A 226 2.04 -22.64 -1.16
C PRO A 226 1.77 -23.99 -0.46
N SER A 227 2.21 -24.13 0.79
CA SER A 227 2.01 -25.35 1.60
C SER A 227 0.54 -25.74 1.77
N ALA A 228 -0.36 -24.77 1.80
CA ALA A 228 -1.81 -24.92 1.73
C ALA A 228 -2.44 -23.69 1.07
N ARG A 229 -3.54 -23.86 0.34
CA ARG A 229 -4.29 -22.72 -0.21
C ARG A 229 -4.89 -21.90 0.94
N PRO A 230 -4.81 -20.57 0.95
CA PRO A 230 -5.56 -19.76 1.90
C PRO A 230 -7.07 -20.00 1.78
N LEU A 231 -7.82 -19.72 2.85
CA LEU A 231 -9.29 -19.76 2.87
C LEU A 231 -9.85 -18.34 2.98
N ALA A 232 -10.59 -17.89 1.98
CA ALA A 232 -11.40 -16.69 2.09
C ALA A 232 -12.79 -17.05 2.67
N ILE A 233 -13.21 -16.39 3.75
CA ILE A 233 -14.52 -16.59 4.38
C ILE A 233 -15.38 -15.36 4.11
N LEU A 234 -16.38 -15.53 3.24
CA LEU A 234 -17.27 -14.48 2.77
C LEU A 234 -18.62 -14.52 3.48
N ALA A 235 -19.28 -13.37 3.55
CA ALA A 235 -20.70 -13.28 3.84
C ALA A 235 -21.40 -12.59 2.67
N ALA A 236 -22.58 -13.08 2.30
CA ALA A 236 -23.39 -12.54 1.22
C ALA A 236 -24.84 -12.37 1.68
N TYR A 237 -25.49 -11.33 1.17
CA TYR A 237 -26.94 -11.20 1.21
C TYR A 237 -27.35 -10.32 0.03
N ASN A 238 -28.07 -10.91 -0.92
CA ASN A 238 -28.54 -10.25 -2.14
C ASN A 238 -27.42 -9.61 -2.97
N GLU A 239 -26.44 -10.43 -3.37
CA GLU A 239 -25.25 -10.03 -4.13
C GLU A 239 -25.16 -10.83 -5.44
N ALA A 240 -26.31 -11.18 -6.04
CA ALA A 240 -26.36 -12.06 -7.21
C ALA A 240 -25.64 -11.49 -8.44
N ASP A 241 -25.48 -10.17 -8.50
CA ASP A 241 -24.82 -9.46 -9.58
C ASP A 241 -23.28 -9.56 -9.53
N ILE A 242 -22.69 -9.73 -8.33
CA ILE A 242 -21.24 -9.68 -8.12
C ILE A 242 -20.63 -10.97 -7.56
N ILE A 243 -21.37 -11.78 -6.80
CA ILE A 243 -20.82 -12.90 -6.03
C ILE A 243 -20.04 -13.91 -6.89
N ARG A 244 -20.46 -14.13 -8.14
CA ARG A 244 -19.74 -14.98 -9.09
C ARG A 244 -18.36 -14.44 -9.39
N ASP A 245 -18.26 -13.14 -9.70
CA ASP A 245 -17.00 -12.50 -10.06
C ASP A 245 -16.04 -12.51 -8.88
N THR A 246 -16.54 -12.24 -7.67
CA THR A 246 -15.76 -12.27 -6.43
C THR A 246 -15.21 -13.66 -6.12
N ILE A 247 -16.04 -14.70 -6.16
CA ILE A 247 -15.58 -16.08 -5.88
C ILE A 247 -14.61 -16.55 -6.96
N THR A 248 -14.87 -16.26 -8.23
CA THR A 248 -13.96 -16.61 -9.33
C THR A 248 -12.60 -15.94 -9.14
N ASP A 249 -12.59 -14.65 -8.78
CA ASP A 249 -11.34 -13.93 -8.52
C ASP A 249 -10.58 -14.52 -7.32
N TRP A 250 -11.26 -14.95 -6.25
CA TRP A 250 -10.60 -15.64 -5.14
C TRP A 250 -9.93 -16.96 -5.56
N LEU A 251 -10.60 -17.75 -6.40
CA LEU A 251 -10.05 -18.99 -6.94
C LEU A 251 -8.84 -18.72 -7.84
N ASP A 252 -8.88 -17.66 -8.66
CA ASP A 252 -7.77 -17.17 -9.50
C ASP A 252 -6.59 -16.66 -8.66
N GLN A 253 -6.87 -16.05 -7.50
CA GLN A 253 -5.87 -15.61 -6.52
C GLN A 253 -5.30 -16.77 -5.68
N GLY A 254 -5.64 -18.02 -6.01
CA GLY A 254 -5.08 -19.22 -5.41
C GLY A 254 -5.71 -19.62 -4.06
N CYS A 255 -6.87 -19.05 -3.71
CA CYS A 255 -7.59 -19.37 -2.48
C CYS A 255 -8.64 -20.46 -2.71
N ASP A 256 -9.10 -21.05 -1.60
CA ASP A 256 -10.42 -21.68 -1.52
C ASP A 256 -11.38 -20.71 -0.82
N VAL A 257 -12.68 -20.98 -0.91
CA VAL A 257 -13.73 -20.09 -0.46
C VAL A 257 -14.73 -20.82 0.45
N HIS A 258 -15.10 -20.20 1.56
CA HIS A 258 -16.31 -20.54 2.33
C HIS A 258 -17.26 -19.35 2.31
N CYS A 259 -18.46 -19.53 1.77
CA CYS A 259 -19.46 -18.47 1.69
C CYS A 259 -20.60 -18.73 2.68
N LEU A 260 -20.86 -17.74 3.53
CA LEU A 260 -22.05 -17.66 4.36
C LEU A 260 -23.13 -16.89 3.60
N ASP A 261 -24.17 -17.58 3.13
CA ASP A 261 -25.39 -16.95 2.60
C ASP A 261 -26.32 -16.60 3.76
N ASN A 262 -26.53 -15.31 3.97
CA ASN A 262 -27.41 -14.79 5.02
C ASN A 262 -28.86 -14.67 4.52
N TRP A 263 -29.36 -15.82 4.04
CA TRP A 263 -30.71 -16.00 3.51
C TRP A 263 -31.05 -15.02 2.39
N SER A 264 -30.22 -15.00 1.34
CA SER A 264 -30.49 -14.18 0.16
C SER A 264 -31.85 -14.52 -0.46
N THR A 265 -32.58 -13.48 -0.85
CA THR A 265 -33.91 -13.57 -1.49
C THR A 265 -33.84 -13.40 -3.01
N ASP A 266 -32.66 -13.11 -3.54
CA ASP A 266 -32.39 -13.07 -4.97
C ASP A 266 -31.67 -14.36 -5.45
N LYS A 267 -31.06 -14.32 -6.64
CA LYS A 267 -30.37 -15.46 -7.24
C LYS A 267 -29.01 -15.80 -6.59
N THR A 268 -28.60 -15.13 -5.51
CA THR A 268 -27.30 -15.36 -4.86
C THR A 268 -27.14 -16.82 -4.46
N GLY A 269 -28.14 -17.41 -3.78
CA GLY A 269 -28.10 -18.82 -3.36
C GLY A 269 -27.95 -19.78 -4.54
N GLU A 270 -28.72 -19.59 -5.61
CA GLU A 270 -28.61 -20.43 -6.83
C GLU A 270 -27.22 -20.35 -7.48
N ILE A 271 -26.62 -19.15 -7.48
CA ILE A 271 -25.27 -18.93 -8.02
C ILE A 271 -24.23 -19.62 -7.15
N LEU A 272 -24.35 -19.53 -5.82
CA LEU A 272 -23.48 -20.21 -4.87
C LEU A 272 -23.55 -21.73 -5.03
N ASP A 273 -24.75 -22.31 -5.12
CA ASP A 273 -24.94 -23.75 -5.34
C ASP A 273 -24.35 -24.22 -6.67
N LYS A 274 -24.44 -23.38 -7.72
CA LYS A 274 -23.79 -23.65 -9.00
C LYS A 274 -22.26 -23.63 -8.87
N LEU A 275 -21.70 -22.64 -8.18
CA LEU A 275 -20.25 -22.54 -7.97
C LEU A 275 -19.71 -23.70 -7.16
N HIS A 276 -20.40 -24.10 -6.09
CA HIS A 276 -20.05 -25.31 -5.31
C HIS A 276 -20.05 -26.56 -6.19
N ARG A 277 -21.11 -26.79 -6.99
CA ARG A 277 -21.15 -27.95 -7.91
C ARG A 277 -20.03 -27.96 -8.94
N VAL A 278 -19.60 -26.79 -9.43
CA VAL A 278 -18.54 -26.67 -10.44
C VAL A 278 -17.14 -26.82 -9.83
N HIS A 279 -16.92 -26.30 -8.62
CA HIS A 279 -15.58 -26.23 -8.01
C HIS A 279 -15.36 -27.21 -6.84
N GLY A 280 -16.40 -27.96 -6.44
CA GLY A 280 -16.37 -28.91 -5.34
C GLY A 280 -15.93 -28.25 -4.03
N ASP A 281 -15.05 -28.94 -3.30
CA ASP A 281 -14.55 -28.52 -1.99
C ASP A 281 -13.73 -27.21 -2.00
N ARG A 282 -13.42 -26.66 -3.19
CA ARG A 282 -12.80 -25.33 -3.28
C ARG A 282 -13.78 -24.19 -2.98
N VAL A 283 -15.08 -24.44 -3.05
CA VAL A 283 -16.13 -23.47 -2.73
C VAL A 283 -17.16 -24.14 -1.84
N THR A 284 -17.10 -23.88 -0.54
CA THR A 284 -18.09 -24.33 0.44
C THR A 284 -19.16 -23.27 0.62
N VAL A 285 -20.42 -23.69 0.72
CA VAL A 285 -21.57 -22.80 0.92
C VAL A 285 -22.32 -23.23 2.16
N GLU A 286 -22.67 -22.26 3.00
CA GLU A 286 -23.45 -22.46 4.21
C GLU A 286 -24.52 -21.36 4.29
N ARG A 287 -25.76 -21.74 4.61
CA ARG A 287 -26.78 -20.76 5.03
C ARG A 287 -26.63 -20.47 6.52
N PHE A 288 -26.56 -19.19 6.87
CA PHE A 288 -26.37 -18.77 8.25
C PHE A 288 -27.17 -17.49 8.57
N PRO A 289 -27.87 -17.39 9.71
CA PRO A 289 -27.99 -18.41 10.77
C PRO A 289 -28.72 -19.68 10.30
N PRO A 290 -28.60 -20.82 11.01
CA PRO A 290 -29.30 -22.05 10.62
C PRO A 290 -30.83 -21.93 10.58
N ASP A 291 -31.37 -21.00 11.36
CA ASP A 291 -32.80 -20.69 11.46
C ASP A 291 -33.13 -19.44 10.64
N GLU A 292 -34.00 -19.57 9.64
CA GLU A 292 -34.46 -18.47 8.78
C GLU A 292 -35.36 -17.45 9.50
N SER A 293 -35.87 -17.77 10.68
CA SER A 293 -36.80 -16.92 11.43
C SER A 293 -36.16 -15.68 12.06
N VAL A 294 -34.82 -15.56 12.04
CA VAL A 294 -34.10 -14.39 12.56
C VAL A 294 -34.34 -13.20 11.62
N PRO A 295 -35.08 -12.16 12.05
CA PRO A 295 -35.54 -11.10 11.14
C PRO A 295 -34.42 -10.14 10.73
N HIS A 296 -33.31 -10.10 11.47
CA HIS A 296 -32.23 -9.14 11.29
C HIS A 296 -30.95 -9.82 10.78
N GLY A 297 -30.15 -9.07 10.01
CA GLY A 297 -28.80 -9.48 9.67
C GLY A 297 -27.87 -9.19 10.84
N GLU A 298 -27.71 -10.14 11.76
CA GLU A 298 -26.84 -9.96 12.93
C GLU A 298 -25.36 -10.10 12.53
N TRP A 299 -24.70 -8.97 12.29
CA TRP A 299 -23.31 -8.94 11.85
C TRP A 299 -22.38 -9.59 12.89
N LYS A 300 -22.67 -9.39 14.19
CA LYS A 300 -21.92 -10.03 15.28
C LYS A 300 -21.96 -11.56 15.18
N ALA A 301 -23.12 -12.14 14.89
CA ALA A 301 -23.29 -13.57 14.76
C ALA A 301 -22.53 -14.12 13.54
N ILE A 302 -22.59 -13.39 12.42
CA ILE A 302 -21.84 -13.72 11.20
C ILE A 302 -20.33 -13.71 11.47
N LEU A 303 -19.80 -12.67 12.13
CA LEU A 303 -18.38 -12.58 12.49
C LEU A 303 -17.95 -13.71 13.43
N ALA A 304 -18.78 -14.04 14.43
CA ALA A 304 -18.52 -15.16 15.32
C ALA A 304 -18.49 -16.49 14.54
N ARG A 305 -19.40 -16.69 13.60
CA ARG A 305 -19.41 -17.88 12.74
C ARG A 305 -18.18 -17.96 11.84
N LYS A 306 -17.76 -16.84 11.23
CA LYS A 306 -16.51 -16.77 10.46
C LYS A 306 -15.31 -17.16 11.32
N ALA A 307 -15.25 -16.73 12.58
CA ALA A 307 -14.19 -17.13 13.52
C ALA A 307 -14.25 -18.62 13.89
N THR A 308 -15.45 -19.21 14.04
CA THR A 308 -15.60 -20.67 14.25
C THR A 308 -15.11 -21.48 13.05
N ILE A 309 -15.44 -21.05 11.83
CA ILE A 309 -14.95 -21.70 10.60
C ILE A 309 -13.43 -21.56 10.52
N ALA A 310 -12.89 -20.38 10.82
CA ALA A 310 -11.45 -20.19 10.85
C ALA A 310 -10.80 -21.20 11.80
N ALA A 311 -11.30 -21.32 13.04
CA ALA A 311 -10.75 -22.21 14.06
C ALA A 311 -10.69 -23.70 13.66
N SER A 312 -11.46 -24.16 12.66
CA SER A 312 -11.33 -25.53 12.14
C SER A 312 -10.17 -25.74 11.17
N HIS A 313 -9.34 -24.72 10.92
CA HIS A 313 -8.24 -24.74 9.97
C HIS A 313 -6.90 -24.23 10.57
N PRO A 314 -6.38 -24.84 11.66
CA PRO A 314 -5.09 -24.44 12.23
C PRO A 314 -3.95 -24.55 11.21
N GLY A 315 -3.01 -23.60 11.25
CA GLY A 315 -1.87 -23.48 10.35
C GLY A 315 -2.20 -22.92 8.96
N ARG A 316 -3.48 -22.69 8.64
CA ARG A 316 -3.92 -22.16 7.34
C ARG A 316 -4.01 -20.63 7.38
N TRP A 317 -3.66 -19.98 6.26
CA TRP A 317 -4.03 -18.58 6.07
C TRP A 317 -5.53 -18.45 5.89
N ILE A 318 -6.15 -17.58 6.68
CA ILE A 318 -7.57 -17.22 6.61
C ILE A 318 -7.68 -15.76 6.20
N ILE A 319 -8.65 -15.44 5.36
CA ILE A 319 -9.02 -14.07 5.01
C ILE A 319 -10.50 -13.85 5.35
N HIS A 320 -10.78 -12.89 6.21
CA HIS A 320 -12.13 -12.36 6.39
C HIS A 320 -12.44 -11.39 5.24
N SER A 321 -13.47 -11.68 4.45
CA SER A 321 -13.90 -10.82 3.34
C SER A 321 -15.41 -10.75 3.19
N ASP A 322 -15.88 -9.89 2.30
CA ASP A 322 -17.29 -9.73 1.94
C ASP A 322 -17.51 -9.94 0.43
N ALA A 323 -18.77 -10.12 0.03
CA ALA A 323 -19.17 -10.49 -1.33
C ALA A 323 -18.78 -9.48 -2.43
N ASP A 324 -18.50 -8.24 -2.06
CA ASP A 324 -18.12 -7.12 -2.94
C ASP A 324 -16.68 -6.63 -2.71
N GLU A 325 -15.82 -7.49 -2.17
CA GLU A 325 -14.39 -7.19 -1.95
C GLU A 325 -13.47 -8.12 -2.77
N LEU A 326 -12.48 -7.53 -3.46
CA LEU A 326 -11.36 -8.24 -4.09
C LEU A 326 -10.04 -7.86 -3.41
N ARG A 327 -9.03 -8.74 -3.45
CA ARG A 327 -7.70 -8.49 -2.88
C ARG A 327 -6.58 -8.59 -3.91
N ARG A 328 -5.55 -7.73 -3.82
CA ARG A 328 -4.32 -7.88 -4.63
C ARG A 328 -3.08 -7.90 -3.75
N ALA A 329 -2.11 -8.72 -4.16
CA ALA A 329 -0.79 -8.75 -3.58
C ALA A 329 -0.09 -7.39 -3.75
N PRO A 330 0.83 -7.02 -2.84
CA PRO A 330 1.65 -5.82 -2.96
C PRO A 330 2.74 -5.94 -4.04
N PHE A 331 2.94 -7.15 -4.58
CA PHE A 331 3.94 -7.44 -5.61
C PHE A 331 3.23 -7.68 -6.94
N PRO A 332 3.40 -6.79 -7.94
CA PRO A 332 2.76 -6.93 -9.25
C PRO A 332 3.00 -8.32 -9.87
N GLY A 333 1.95 -8.89 -10.47
CA GLY A 333 2.00 -10.21 -11.10
C GLY A 333 1.86 -11.40 -10.14
N MET A 334 1.86 -11.19 -8.82
CA MET A 334 1.64 -12.27 -7.85
C MET A 334 0.18 -12.41 -7.45
N THR A 335 -0.21 -13.66 -7.17
CA THR A 335 -1.47 -13.98 -6.50
C THR A 335 -1.39 -13.66 -5.01
N ILE A 336 -2.56 -13.47 -4.37
CA ILE A 336 -2.64 -13.35 -2.90
C ILE A 336 -2.02 -14.55 -2.20
N ALA A 337 -2.27 -15.78 -2.67
CA ALA A 337 -1.72 -16.97 -2.06
C ALA A 337 -0.17 -16.98 -2.07
N GLN A 338 0.46 -16.54 -3.16
CA GLN A 338 1.92 -16.41 -3.22
C GLN A 338 2.44 -15.35 -2.23
N ALA A 339 1.79 -14.19 -2.18
CA ALA A 339 2.22 -13.10 -1.30
C ALA A 339 2.00 -13.40 0.18
N LEU A 340 0.94 -14.12 0.56
CA LEU A 340 0.73 -14.59 1.94
C LEU A 340 1.80 -15.60 2.37
N ASP A 341 2.28 -16.44 1.45
CA ASP A 341 3.38 -17.35 1.77
C ASP A 341 4.72 -16.60 1.90
N ILE A 342 4.95 -15.52 1.14
CA ILE A 342 6.07 -14.58 1.37
C ILE A 342 5.96 -13.99 2.78
N ALA A 343 4.79 -13.48 3.16
CA ALA A 343 4.57 -12.94 4.51
C ALA A 343 4.86 -13.97 5.60
N ARG A 344 4.45 -15.23 5.41
CA ARG A 344 4.78 -16.33 6.34
C ARG A 344 6.29 -16.53 6.48
N GLN A 345 7.03 -16.59 5.37
CA GLN A 345 8.49 -16.81 5.40
C GLN A 345 9.26 -15.64 6.00
N SER A 346 8.74 -14.41 5.88
CA SER A 346 9.30 -13.26 6.57
C SER A 346 8.99 -13.25 8.07
N GLY A 347 8.31 -14.28 8.58
CA GLY A 347 7.95 -14.43 9.99
C GLY A 347 6.64 -13.75 10.40
N ALA A 348 5.88 -13.19 9.46
CA ALA A 348 4.58 -12.59 9.73
C ALA A 348 3.47 -13.65 9.78
N ASN A 349 2.45 -13.39 10.59
CA ASN A 349 1.26 -14.23 10.71
C ASN A 349 -0.05 -13.43 10.57
N ARG A 350 0.04 -12.13 10.25
CA ARG A 350 -1.10 -11.28 9.94
C ARG A 350 -0.73 -10.25 8.87
N VAL A 351 -1.69 -9.90 8.03
CA VAL A 351 -1.51 -8.92 6.95
C VAL A 351 -2.59 -7.85 7.03
N HIS A 352 -2.16 -6.60 6.84
CA HIS A 352 -3.01 -5.43 6.73
C HIS A 352 -3.33 -5.12 5.28
N PHE A 353 -4.44 -4.40 5.05
CA PHE A 353 -4.82 -3.94 3.73
C PHE A 353 -5.03 -2.42 3.72
N ASN A 354 -4.82 -1.80 2.57
CA ASN A 354 -5.37 -0.49 2.26
C ASN A 354 -6.57 -0.65 1.35
N LEU A 355 -7.67 -0.03 1.76
CA LEU A 355 -8.94 -0.06 1.06
C LEU A 355 -9.04 1.08 0.04
N ILE A 356 -9.47 0.73 -1.17
CA ILE A 356 -10.00 1.66 -2.16
C ILE A 356 -11.46 1.31 -2.45
N ASN A 357 -12.32 2.32 -2.53
CA ASN A 357 -13.71 2.17 -2.93
C ASN A 357 -13.86 2.54 -4.40
N PHE A 358 -14.39 1.61 -5.20
CA PHE A 358 -14.85 1.92 -6.55
C PHE A 358 -16.25 2.52 -6.49
N ARG A 359 -16.46 3.57 -7.30
CA ARG A 359 -17.71 4.34 -7.33
C ARG A 359 -18.29 4.35 -8.75
N PRO A 360 -19.62 4.16 -8.91
CA PRO A 360 -20.29 4.49 -10.16
C PRO A 360 -20.13 5.97 -10.48
N THR A 361 -19.89 6.27 -11.76
CA THR A 361 -19.71 7.65 -12.24
C THR A 361 -20.69 8.04 -13.34
N ASP A 362 -21.56 7.11 -13.71
CA ASP A 362 -22.63 7.27 -14.69
C ASP A 362 -23.84 6.43 -14.28
N GLU A 363 -24.96 6.64 -14.97
CA GLU A 363 -26.22 5.92 -14.71
C GLU A 363 -26.28 4.53 -15.38
N LEU A 364 -25.19 4.06 -16.00
CA LEU A 364 -25.22 2.80 -16.72
C LEU A 364 -25.48 1.65 -15.75
N PRO A 365 -26.34 0.68 -16.13
CA PRO A 365 -26.57 -0.48 -15.30
C PRO A 365 -25.30 -1.32 -15.22
N TYR A 366 -24.99 -1.80 -14.01
CA TYR A 366 -23.94 -2.79 -13.83
C TYR A 366 -24.34 -4.11 -14.48
N GLN A 367 -23.44 -4.65 -15.30
CA GLN A 367 -23.59 -5.95 -15.90
C GLN A 367 -22.76 -6.98 -15.12
N PRO A 368 -23.36 -8.07 -14.61
CA PRO A 368 -22.61 -9.17 -14.00
C PRO A 368 -21.55 -9.74 -14.95
N GLY A 369 -20.36 -10.11 -14.45
CA GLY A 369 -19.25 -10.56 -15.29
C GLY A 369 -18.38 -9.42 -15.84
N THR A 370 -18.62 -8.17 -15.41
CA THR A 370 -17.93 -6.99 -15.92
C THR A 370 -17.13 -6.21 -14.87
N LEU A 371 -17.09 -6.70 -13.62
CA LEU A 371 -16.47 -6.02 -12.47
C LEU A 371 -15.08 -5.44 -12.76
N LYS A 372 -14.22 -6.20 -13.45
CA LYS A 372 -12.82 -5.80 -13.75
C LYS A 372 -12.69 -4.66 -14.76
N ARG A 373 -13.72 -4.39 -15.57
CA ARG A 373 -13.72 -3.38 -16.65
C ARG A 373 -14.72 -2.25 -16.46
N HIS A 374 -15.75 -2.45 -15.64
CA HIS A 374 -16.84 -1.50 -15.49
C HIS A 374 -16.47 -0.28 -14.63
N PHE A 375 -15.61 -0.47 -13.63
CA PHE A 375 -15.19 0.63 -12.75
C PHE A 375 -13.77 1.08 -13.04
N SER A 376 -13.65 2.34 -13.47
CA SER A 376 -12.38 2.99 -13.78
C SER A 376 -12.00 4.10 -12.80
N PHE A 377 -12.81 4.34 -11.76
CA PHE A 377 -12.58 5.39 -10.78
C PHE A 377 -12.70 4.85 -9.36
N PHE A 378 -11.83 5.33 -8.47
CA PHE A 378 -11.80 4.95 -7.07
C PHE A 378 -11.48 6.14 -6.15
N GLU A 379 -11.80 5.98 -4.88
CA GLU A 379 -11.29 6.83 -3.80
C GLU A 379 -10.60 5.96 -2.74
N PHE A 380 -9.65 6.53 -2.00
CA PHE A 380 -9.12 5.87 -0.81
C PHE A 380 -10.18 5.84 0.30
N GLY A 381 -9.97 5.00 1.30
CA GLY A 381 -10.79 5.00 2.51
C GLY A 381 -10.92 6.40 3.13
N THR A 382 -12.15 6.78 3.50
CA THR A 382 -12.46 8.07 4.15
C THR A 382 -12.96 7.95 5.60
N LEU A 383 -13.26 6.74 6.08
CA LEU A 383 -13.79 6.48 7.42
C LEU A 383 -12.74 5.79 8.28
N PRO A 384 -12.74 5.97 9.61
CA PRO A 384 -11.75 5.37 10.51
C PRO A 384 -11.58 3.84 10.32
N GLY A 385 -12.68 3.11 10.12
CA GLY A 385 -12.66 1.67 9.87
C GLY A 385 -12.00 1.27 8.55
N HIS A 386 -11.90 2.18 7.56
CA HIS A 386 -11.25 1.88 6.28
C HIS A 386 -9.72 1.78 6.40
N PHE A 387 -9.12 2.39 7.43
CA PHE A 387 -7.67 2.36 7.66
C PHE A 387 -7.23 1.19 8.56
N LEU A 388 -8.19 0.54 9.23
CA LEU A 388 -7.97 -0.62 10.08
C LEU A 388 -8.48 -1.87 9.35
N GLN A 389 -7.58 -2.56 8.64
CA GLN A 389 -7.94 -3.70 7.80
C GLN A 389 -6.95 -4.85 7.99
N ALA A 390 -6.78 -5.35 9.21
CA ALA A 390 -5.96 -6.52 9.51
C ALA A 390 -6.78 -7.81 9.35
N LYS A 391 -7.18 -8.10 8.11
CA LYS A 391 -8.23 -9.09 7.78
C LYS A 391 -7.70 -10.45 7.31
N ALA A 392 -6.38 -10.64 7.19
CA ALA A 392 -5.79 -11.93 6.85
C ALA A 392 -4.80 -12.38 7.93
N TRP A 393 -4.88 -13.64 8.36
CA TRP A 393 -4.02 -14.19 9.42
C TRP A 393 -3.76 -15.68 9.23
N ILE A 394 -2.68 -16.19 9.83
CA ILE A 394 -2.48 -17.63 10.00
C ILE A 394 -3.27 -18.05 11.23
N GLN A 395 -4.22 -18.96 11.05
CA GLN A 395 -5.03 -19.47 12.13
C GLN A 395 -4.20 -20.33 13.10
N GLY A 396 -4.27 -20.03 14.40
CA GLY A 396 -3.73 -20.88 15.46
C GLY A 396 -4.75 -21.88 15.99
N GLU A 397 -4.44 -22.52 17.12
CA GLU A 397 -5.35 -23.49 17.78
C GLU A 397 -6.60 -22.83 18.40
N GLY A 398 -6.50 -21.55 18.79
CA GLY A 398 -7.59 -20.80 19.40
C GLY A 398 -8.40 -19.96 18.41
N ALA A 399 -9.67 -19.74 18.71
CA ALA A 399 -10.52 -18.84 17.90
C ALA A 399 -9.98 -17.40 17.91
N VAL A 400 -10.04 -16.75 16.75
CA VAL A 400 -9.72 -15.33 16.60
C VAL A 400 -10.90 -14.47 17.04
N ASP A 401 -10.65 -13.27 17.57
CA ASP A 401 -11.70 -12.28 17.80
C ASP A 401 -11.82 -11.35 16.58
N LEU A 402 -12.92 -11.51 15.83
CA LEU A 402 -13.35 -10.58 14.77
C LEU A 402 -14.43 -9.60 15.24
N VAL A 403 -15.14 -9.93 16.32
CA VAL A 403 -16.36 -9.23 16.76
C VAL A 403 -16.02 -7.88 17.37
N SER A 404 -15.01 -7.80 18.22
CA SER A 404 -14.71 -6.56 18.96
C SER A 404 -14.22 -5.41 18.08
N SER A 405 -13.85 -5.69 16.83
CA SER A 405 -13.45 -4.70 15.83
C SER A 405 -14.48 -4.55 14.71
N GLY A 406 -15.64 -5.21 14.79
CA GLY A 406 -16.62 -5.22 13.69
C GLY A 406 -16.10 -5.88 12.40
N GLY A 407 -15.08 -6.74 12.50
CA GLY A 407 -14.42 -7.40 11.37
C GLY A 407 -13.20 -6.64 10.81
N HIS A 408 -12.84 -5.48 11.37
CA HIS A 408 -11.70 -4.69 10.89
C HIS A 408 -10.34 -5.33 11.19
N ILE A 409 -10.24 -6.06 12.30
CA ILE A 409 -8.99 -6.64 12.82
C ILE A 409 -9.26 -8.06 13.32
N ALA A 410 -8.51 -9.02 12.79
CA ALA A 410 -8.30 -10.33 13.38
C ALA A 410 -7.41 -10.20 14.63
N LYS A 411 -8.02 -10.27 15.81
CA LYS A 411 -7.32 -10.15 17.10
C LYS A 411 -7.01 -11.53 17.69
N PHE A 412 -5.72 -11.77 17.94
CA PHE A 412 -5.20 -12.97 18.59
C PHE A 412 -3.84 -12.65 19.24
N GLN A 413 -3.37 -13.53 20.12
CA GLN A 413 -2.08 -13.34 20.81
C GLN A 413 -0.90 -13.50 19.86
N HIS A 414 0.20 -12.79 20.10
CA HIS A 414 1.44 -12.87 19.33
C HIS A 414 1.27 -12.59 17.82
N ALA A 415 0.37 -11.68 17.46
CA ALA A 415 0.26 -11.19 16.09
C ALA A 415 1.57 -10.50 15.66
N LYS A 416 2.07 -10.89 14.50
CA LYS A 416 3.24 -10.34 13.80
C LYS A 416 2.78 -9.87 12.44
N ASP A 417 2.68 -8.56 12.29
CA ASP A 417 2.19 -7.93 11.08
C ASP A 417 3.25 -7.97 9.98
N PHE A 418 2.82 -8.26 8.76
CA PHE A 418 3.67 -8.11 7.59
C PHE A 418 3.95 -6.63 7.32
N VAL A 419 5.18 -6.34 6.90
CA VAL A 419 5.70 -4.96 6.77
C VAL A 419 4.96 -4.13 5.73
N TYR A 420 4.42 -4.75 4.67
CA TYR A 420 3.67 -4.06 3.63
C TYR A 420 2.19 -4.33 3.72
N ARG A 421 1.37 -3.31 3.42
CA ARG A 421 -0.07 -3.50 3.26
C ARG A 421 -0.41 -4.04 1.88
N PHE A 422 -1.47 -4.84 1.82
CA PHE A 422 -2.03 -5.40 0.59
C PHE A 422 -3.16 -4.49 0.07
N LEU A 423 -3.58 -4.66 -1.19
CA LEU A 423 -4.71 -3.90 -1.72
C LEU A 423 -6.04 -4.60 -1.42
N LEU A 424 -7.02 -3.84 -0.91
CA LEU A 424 -8.43 -4.20 -0.84
C LEU A 424 -9.20 -3.33 -1.82
N LYS A 425 -9.81 -3.95 -2.83
CA LYS A 425 -10.72 -3.30 -3.77
C LYS A 425 -12.15 -3.53 -3.31
N HIS A 426 -12.86 -2.48 -2.95
CA HIS A 426 -14.22 -2.56 -2.44
C HIS A 426 -15.19 -1.98 -3.47
N TYR A 427 -16.28 -2.69 -3.72
CA TYR A 427 -17.31 -2.29 -4.69
C TYR A 427 -18.64 -2.09 -3.98
N PRO A 428 -18.77 -1.19 -2.99
CA PRO A 428 -19.94 -1.14 -2.11
C PRO A 428 -21.24 -0.77 -2.81
N ILE A 429 -21.17 -0.12 -3.98
CA ILE A 429 -22.26 0.35 -4.83
C ILE A 429 -21.87 0.10 -6.29
N ARG A 430 -22.73 -0.56 -7.08
CA ARG A 430 -22.41 -0.95 -8.46
C ARG A 430 -23.15 -0.17 -9.54
N SER A 431 -24.28 0.45 -9.20
CA SER A 431 -25.05 1.38 -10.05
C SER A 431 -26.00 2.18 -9.17
N ALA A 432 -26.60 3.25 -9.70
CA ALA A 432 -27.61 4.02 -8.99
C ALA A 432 -28.79 3.14 -8.51
N ALA A 433 -29.36 2.34 -9.41
CA ALA A 433 -30.45 1.42 -9.11
C ALA A 433 -30.05 0.39 -8.03
N HIS A 434 -28.83 -0.13 -8.11
CA HIS A 434 -28.31 -1.03 -7.08
C HIS A 434 -28.18 -0.31 -5.73
N GLY A 435 -27.65 0.92 -5.70
CA GLY A 435 -27.46 1.69 -4.48
C GLY A 435 -28.78 1.93 -3.75
N GLN A 436 -29.81 2.36 -4.49
CA GLN A 436 -31.15 2.55 -3.97
C GLN A 436 -31.72 1.25 -3.39
N LYS A 437 -31.65 0.15 -4.14
CA LYS A 437 -32.14 -1.16 -3.68
C LYS A 437 -31.42 -1.65 -2.41
N LYS A 438 -30.09 -1.69 -2.44
CA LYS A 438 -29.26 -2.21 -1.32
C LYS A 438 -29.40 -1.31 -0.10
N VAL A 439 -29.11 -0.03 -0.23
CA VAL A 439 -28.97 0.86 0.93
C VAL A 439 -30.33 1.24 1.51
N LEU A 440 -31.30 1.63 0.67
CA LEU A 440 -32.55 2.24 1.15
C LEU A 440 -33.66 1.23 1.44
N HIS A 441 -33.58 0.00 0.91
CA HIS A 441 -34.62 -1.01 1.08
C HIS A 441 -34.11 -2.29 1.77
N GLU A 442 -33.09 -2.93 1.22
CA GLU A 442 -32.64 -4.25 1.69
C GLU A 442 -31.87 -4.19 3.01
N ARG A 443 -31.00 -3.19 3.21
CA ARG A 443 -30.17 -3.08 4.42
C ARG A 443 -30.92 -2.46 5.59
N VAL A 444 -31.64 -1.36 5.35
CA VAL A 444 -32.43 -0.64 6.39
C VAL A 444 -33.42 -1.57 7.11
N SER A 445 -34.10 -2.46 6.36
CA SER A 445 -35.09 -3.38 6.93
C SER A 445 -34.49 -4.49 7.81
N ARG A 446 -33.17 -4.71 7.75
CA ARG A 446 -32.48 -5.82 8.42
C ARG A 446 -31.55 -5.40 9.55
N TRP A 447 -31.41 -4.11 9.86
CA TRP A 447 -30.51 -3.67 10.92
C TRP A 447 -30.98 -4.11 12.30
N SER A 448 -30.06 -4.72 13.06
CA SER A 448 -30.31 -5.02 14.47
C SER A 448 -30.33 -3.71 15.28
N PRO A 449 -31.39 -3.43 16.05
CA PRO A 449 -31.44 -2.26 16.93
C PRO A 449 -30.30 -2.20 17.94
N GLU A 450 -29.84 -3.36 18.43
CA GLU A 450 -28.72 -3.44 19.38
C GLU A 450 -27.38 -3.05 18.73
N GLU A 451 -27.16 -3.44 17.47
CA GLU A 451 -25.96 -3.07 16.71
C GLU A 451 -25.97 -1.58 16.34
N MET A 452 -27.13 -1.05 15.94
CA MET A 452 -27.31 0.39 15.69
C MET A 452 -26.99 1.22 16.94
N ALA A 453 -27.44 0.79 18.12
CA ALA A 453 -27.14 1.47 19.39
C ALA A 453 -25.63 1.49 19.73
N LYS A 454 -24.85 0.55 19.18
CA LYS A 454 -23.38 0.50 19.28
C LYS A 454 -22.68 1.29 18.16
N GLY A 455 -23.44 2.00 17.34
CA GLY A 455 -22.95 2.79 16.21
C GLY A 455 -22.39 1.94 15.07
N TRP A 456 -22.87 0.71 14.90
CA TRP A 456 -22.58 -0.10 13.70
C TRP A 456 -23.46 0.35 12.54
N HIS A 457 -23.12 -0.08 11.31
CA HIS A 457 -23.86 0.24 10.07
C HIS A 457 -23.86 1.72 9.64
N ARG A 458 -23.15 2.61 10.36
CA ARG A 458 -23.03 4.05 10.07
C ARG A 458 -22.53 4.38 8.66
N GLN A 459 -21.78 3.48 8.01
CA GLN A 459 -21.37 3.69 6.62
C GLN A 459 -22.56 3.86 5.66
N TYR A 460 -23.71 3.26 5.98
CA TYR A 460 -24.92 3.41 5.19
C TYR A 460 -25.61 4.75 5.41
N GLU A 461 -25.42 5.42 6.56
CA GLU A 461 -25.91 6.78 6.78
C GLU A 461 -25.21 7.76 5.83
N VAL A 462 -23.88 7.61 5.69
CA VAL A 462 -23.09 8.41 4.75
C VAL A 462 -23.51 8.15 3.30
N LEU A 463 -23.74 6.89 2.92
CA LEU A 463 -24.18 6.54 1.57
C LEU A 463 -25.61 7.01 1.28
N ALA A 464 -26.50 6.99 2.27
CA ALA A 464 -27.88 7.44 2.11
C ALA A 464 -28.02 8.97 2.04
N ALA A 465 -26.99 9.72 2.44
CA ALA A 465 -26.99 11.19 2.39
C ALA A 465 -27.03 11.73 0.95
N ASP A 466 -26.50 10.97 -0.02
CA ASP A 466 -26.64 11.25 -1.45
C ASP A 466 -27.40 10.11 -2.15
N PRO A 467 -28.71 10.28 -2.42
CA PRO A 467 -29.53 9.23 -3.00
C PRO A 467 -29.27 9.01 -4.50
N SER A 468 -28.40 9.79 -5.13
CA SER A 468 -28.01 9.57 -6.53
C SER A 468 -27.19 8.29 -6.68
N PHE A 469 -26.33 7.98 -5.70
CA PHE A 469 -25.34 6.91 -5.76
C PHE A 469 -24.44 7.01 -7.01
N ILE A 470 -24.22 8.22 -7.53
CA ILE A 470 -23.30 8.55 -8.61
C ILE A 470 -22.28 9.55 -8.07
N TRP A 471 -21.00 9.29 -8.29
CA TRP A 471 -19.92 10.16 -7.86
C TRP A 471 -19.31 10.91 -9.03
N ASP A 472 -18.96 12.17 -8.82
CA ASP A 472 -18.27 12.98 -9.82
C ASP A 472 -16.81 12.51 -9.98
N PRO A 473 -16.40 12.03 -11.18
CA PRO A 473 -15.03 11.62 -11.48
C PRO A 473 -13.96 12.65 -11.11
N ALA A 474 -14.29 13.94 -11.10
CA ALA A 474 -13.34 15.02 -10.79
C ALA A 474 -12.77 14.93 -9.36
N PHE A 475 -13.46 14.22 -8.45
CA PHE A 475 -13.02 14.00 -7.08
C PHE A 475 -12.46 12.59 -6.82
N LEU A 476 -12.37 11.76 -7.86
CA LEU A 476 -11.91 10.39 -7.80
C LEU A 476 -10.55 10.23 -8.51
N PHE A 477 -9.84 9.16 -8.15
CA PHE A 477 -8.62 8.73 -8.84
C PHE A 477 -8.98 7.75 -9.96
N ALA A 478 -8.29 7.85 -11.10
CA ALA A 478 -8.42 6.88 -12.18
C ALA A 478 -7.74 5.55 -11.79
N TYR A 479 -8.36 4.43 -12.15
CA TYR A 479 -7.81 3.08 -12.02
C TYR A 479 -7.45 2.55 -13.40
N ASP A 480 -6.19 2.71 -13.80
CA ASP A 480 -5.64 2.33 -15.09
C ASP A 480 -4.37 1.46 -14.93
N SER A 481 -3.60 1.30 -16.01
CA SER A 481 -2.35 0.53 -16.00
C SER A 481 -1.28 1.12 -15.08
N ASP A 482 -1.35 2.43 -14.79
CA ASP A 482 -0.35 3.16 -14.03
C ASP A 482 -0.68 3.21 -12.53
N PHE A 483 -1.81 2.63 -12.11
CA PHE A 483 -2.26 2.59 -10.71
C PHE A 483 -1.14 2.23 -9.73
N TRP A 484 -0.36 1.18 -10.00
CA TRP A 484 0.72 0.77 -9.10
C TRP A 484 1.86 1.77 -9.07
N ALA A 485 2.20 2.39 -10.20
CA ALA A 485 3.22 3.43 -10.21
C ALA A 485 2.73 4.67 -9.44
N ASP A 486 1.50 5.12 -9.68
CA ASP A 486 0.95 6.36 -9.12
C ASP A 486 0.52 6.24 -7.65
N HIS A 487 0.12 5.04 -7.21
CA HIS A 487 -0.50 4.82 -5.91
C HIS A 487 0.14 3.72 -5.08
N GLY A 488 1.11 2.98 -5.62
CA GLY A 488 1.72 1.84 -4.93
C GLY A 488 2.35 2.20 -3.59
N LEU A 489 3.09 3.31 -3.47
CA LEU A 489 3.63 3.74 -2.18
C LEU A 489 2.52 3.94 -1.14
N ALA A 490 1.40 4.55 -1.54
CA ALA A 490 0.25 4.73 -0.67
C ALA A 490 -0.42 3.39 -0.32
N ILE A 491 -0.48 2.44 -1.25
CA ILE A 491 -1.01 1.09 -0.99
C ILE A 491 -0.12 0.30 -0.03
N LEU A 492 1.20 0.42 -0.12
CA LEU A 492 2.13 -0.36 0.70
C LEU A 492 2.26 0.16 2.14
N THR A 493 1.86 1.41 2.40
CA THR A 493 2.15 2.14 3.66
C THR A 493 0.88 2.68 4.34
N ASP A 494 1.01 3.45 5.42
CA ASP A 494 -0.12 4.12 6.09
C ASP A 494 -0.47 5.51 5.50
N LEU A 495 0.14 5.90 4.37
CA LEU A 495 -0.06 7.23 3.77
C LEU A 495 -1.52 7.63 3.56
N PRO A 496 -2.45 6.75 3.11
CA PRO A 496 -3.86 7.11 2.98
C PRO A 496 -4.47 7.60 4.31
N GLU A 497 -4.09 6.96 5.43
CA GLU A 497 -4.55 7.34 6.76
C GLU A 497 -3.98 8.70 7.18
N ARG A 498 -2.69 8.94 6.92
CA ARG A 498 -2.04 10.24 7.20
C ARG A 498 -2.66 11.37 6.40
N ARG A 499 -2.86 11.16 5.09
CA ARG A 499 -3.55 12.11 4.21
C ARG A 499 -4.96 12.40 4.73
N SER A 500 -5.69 11.38 5.18
CA SER A 500 -7.03 11.57 5.75
C SER A 500 -7.03 12.41 7.03
N ARG A 501 -6.08 12.19 7.95
CA ARG A 501 -5.96 12.99 9.18
C ARG A 501 -5.61 14.45 8.89
N GLN A 502 -5.01 14.73 7.74
CA GLN A 502 -4.70 16.08 7.25
C GLN A 502 -5.82 16.70 6.41
N GLY A 503 -6.94 15.99 6.17
CA GLY A 503 -8.03 16.47 5.31
C GLY A 503 -7.72 16.42 3.81
N LEU A 504 -6.75 15.59 3.40
CA LEU A 504 -6.26 15.45 2.02
C LEU A 504 -6.76 14.16 1.37
N THR A 505 -8.07 13.92 1.42
CA THR A 505 -8.69 12.64 1.02
C THR A 505 -9.15 12.57 -0.44
N VAL A 506 -9.38 13.71 -1.09
CA VAL A 506 -9.91 13.79 -2.45
C VAL A 506 -8.79 13.96 -3.48
N ALA A 507 -8.99 13.40 -4.67
CA ALA A 507 -8.23 13.82 -5.84
C ALA A 507 -8.57 15.30 -6.09
N ARG A 508 -7.72 16.23 -5.66
CA ARG A 508 -7.87 17.62 -6.10
C ARG A 508 -7.35 17.68 -7.53
N GLY A 509 -8.15 18.29 -8.41
CA GLY A 509 -8.03 18.29 -9.87
C GLY A 509 -6.62 18.18 -10.42
N ARG A 510 -6.48 17.27 -11.40
CA ARG A 510 -5.28 17.14 -12.25
C ARG A 510 -4.97 18.45 -12.98
#